data_AF-U5S2E5-F1
#
_entry.id   AF-U5S2E5-F1
#
_cell.length_a   1.000
_cell.length_b   1.000
_cell.length_c   1.000
_cell.angle_alpha   90.00
_cell.angle_beta   90.00
_cell.angle_gamma   90.00
#
_symmetry.space_group_name_H-M   'P 1'
#
loop_
_entity.id
_entity.type
_entity.pdbx_description
1 polymer ?
#
loop_
_entity_poly.entity_id
_entity_poly.type
_entity_poly.pdbx_seq_one_letter_code
_entity_poly.pdbx_strand_id
1 'polypeptide(L)'
;MKVLGLTSAGVGGAALASPAFKDLDDVISQGNISRPWWARTVDTPTSEVDWAQMKKFSEGNTMRGKGTEYQLTYLSAEEQQRRKAEKSETETAWKAEKKPGYTVRDYAFAGNASKGLSSNTFMGPGGTSPEKNGVPKWEGTKEENAAMVRTFLRFHGMMSVGFTELHDDTTMKLMYEYGPNNRQKYTFADVDQPSETSTEQIYPRKCKWVITVVNQESQELWKRNPTPLQVQIRYPRGQW
;
A
#
# COMPACT_ATOMS: atom_id res chain seq x y z
N MET A 1 -53.35 21.02 -3.00
CA MET A 1 -52.54 22.12 -2.42
C MET A 1 -51.33 21.49 -1.75
N LYS A 2 -50.06 21.72 -2.06
CA LYS A 2 -49.36 22.71 -2.88
C LYS A 2 -48.50 21.98 -3.93
N VAL A 3 -48.52 22.50 -5.15
CA VAL A 3 -47.62 22.21 -6.28
C VAL A 3 -46.48 23.23 -6.23
N LEU A 4 -45.29 22.85 -6.74
CA LEU A 4 -44.18 23.62 -7.34
C LEU A 4 -42.87 22.91 -6.94
N GLY A 5 -42.04 22.28 -7.78
CA GLY A 5 -41.64 22.44 -9.19
C GLY A 5 -40.11 22.17 -9.15
N LEU A 6 -39.44 21.44 -10.05
CA LEU A 6 -39.58 21.27 -11.48
C LEU A 6 -39.37 19.79 -11.86
N THR A 7 -40.35 19.21 -12.54
CA THR A 7 -40.11 18.32 -13.66
C THR A 7 -39.77 19.21 -14.87
N SER A 8 -38.54 19.13 -15.38
CA SER A 8 -38.30 19.44 -16.79
C SER A 8 -38.05 18.12 -17.51
N ALA A 9 -39.11 17.66 -18.17
CA ALA A 9 -39.08 16.64 -19.19
C ALA A 9 -38.00 16.98 -20.24
N GLY A 10 -37.21 15.97 -20.59
CA GLY A 10 -36.26 15.97 -21.68
C GLY A 10 -36.04 14.54 -22.16
N VAL A 11 -37.12 13.87 -22.56
CA VAL A 11 -37.06 12.66 -23.37
C VAL A 11 -36.83 13.12 -24.81
N GLY A 12 -35.62 12.97 -25.32
CA GLY A 12 -35.28 13.21 -26.72
C GLY A 12 -33.85 13.71 -26.93
N GLY A 13 -33.01 12.87 -27.56
CA GLY A 13 -31.82 13.35 -28.27
C GLY A 13 -30.46 13.20 -27.58
N ALA A 14 -30.17 12.02 -27.02
CA ALA A 14 -28.86 11.34 -27.03
C ALA A 14 -28.92 10.27 -25.94
N ALA A 15 -29.23 9.03 -26.32
CA ALA A 15 -28.49 7.96 -25.66
C ALA A 15 -27.04 8.26 -26.02
N LEU A 16 -26.29 8.91 -25.12
CA LEU A 16 -24.85 8.87 -25.19
C LEU A 16 -24.56 7.38 -25.23
N ALA A 17 -24.24 6.86 -26.41
CA ALA A 17 -23.62 5.56 -26.53
C ALA A 17 -22.33 5.73 -25.74
N SER A 18 -22.35 5.40 -24.44
CA SER A 18 -21.12 5.17 -23.71
C SER A 18 -20.32 4.25 -24.62
N PRO A 19 -19.11 4.65 -25.04
CA PRO A 19 -18.33 3.88 -26.00
C PRO A 19 -18.35 2.43 -25.53
N ALA A 20 -18.85 1.53 -26.39
CA ALA A 20 -18.93 0.13 -26.02
C ALA A 20 -17.49 -0.35 -25.78
N PHE A 21 -17.18 -0.68 -24.53
CA PHE A 21 -15.90 -1.21 -24.12
C PHE A 21 -15.60 -2.48 -24.90
N LYS A 22 -14.55 -2.47 -25.74
CA LYS A 22 -14.10 -3.64 -26.50
C LYS A 22 -12.91 -4.31 -25.82
N ASP A 23 -11.95 -3.52 -25.33
CA ASP A 23 -10.68 -4.01 -24.82
C ASP A 23 -9.99 -3.00 -23.88
N LEU A 24 -8.80 -3.35 -23.41
CA LEU A 24 -8.02 -2.52 -22.48
C LEU A 24 -7.60 -1.17 -23.09
N ASP A 25 -7.47 -1.08 -24.41
CA ASP A 25 -7.10 0.18 -25.07
C ASP A 25 -8.25 1.19 -24.98
N ASP A 26 -9.51 0.72 -25.09
CA ASP A 26 -10.70 1.54 -24.82
C ASP A 26 -10.75 2.06 -23.36
N VAL A 27 -10.27 1.29 -22.38
CA VAL A 27 -10.24 1.75 -20.96
C VAL A 27 -9.09 2.71 -20.71
N ILE A 28 -7.92 2.46 -21.28
CA ILE A 28 -6.74 3.34 -21.12
C ILE A 28 -7.01 4.71 -21.74
N SER A 29 -7.65 4.76 -22.91
CA SER A 29 -8.00 6.00 -23.59
C SER A 29 -9.01 6.88 -22.83
N GLN A 30 -9.81 6.29 -21.93
CA GLN A 30 -10.75 7.01 -21.06
C GLN A 30 -10.16 7.37 -19.67
N GLY A 31 -8.99 6.82 -19.35
CA GLY A 31 -8.48 6.66 -17.99
C GLY A 31 -7.68 7.83 -17.41
N ASN A 32 -8.23 9.05 -17.43
CA ASN A 32 -7.70 10.14 -16.59
C ASN A 32 -8.48 10.23 -15.27
N ILE A 33 -7.77 10.17 -14.14
CA ILE A 33 -8.36 10.43 -12.83
C ILE A 33 -8.73 11.92 -12.78
N SER A 34 -10.02 12.22 -12.68
CA SER A 34 -10.48 13.58 -12.36
C SER A 34 -9.98 13.93 -10.95
N ARG A 35 -9.04 14.86 -10.89
CA ARG A 35 -8.54 15.42 -9.63
C ARG A 35 -9.38 16.65 -9.27
N PRO A 36 -9.55 16.95 -7.97
CA PRO A 36 -10.17 18.21 -7.56
C PRO A 36 -9.47 19.40 -8.21
N TRP A 37 -10.21 20.47 -8.54
CA TRP A 37 -9.71 21.64 -9.27
C TRP A 37 -8.50 22.34 -8.61
N TRP A 38 -8.33 22.16 -7.30
CA TRP A 38 -7.23 22.72 -6.52
C TRP A 38 -5.97 21.83 -6.48
N ALA A 39 -6.07 20.56 -6.91
CA ALA A 39 -4.95 19.64 -6.93
C ALA A 39 -4.14 19.81 -8.21
N ARG A 40 -2.82 19.95 -8.06
CA ARG A 40 -1.88 20.11 -9.18
C ARG A 40 -0.78 19.06 -9.09
N THR A 41 -0.24 18.67 -10.24
CA THR A 41 1.00 17.90 -10.30
C THR A 41 2.16 18.88 -10.21
N VAL A 42 3.16 18.55 -9.40
CA VAL A 42 4.38 19.33 -9.20
C VAL A 42 5.57 18.42 -9.43
N ASP A 43 6.65 18.97 -9.98
CA ASP A 43 7.87 18.20 -10.27
C ASP A 43 8.71 17.94 -9.01
N THR A 44 8.56 18.79 -7.99
CA THR A 44 9.26 18.69 -6.72
C THR A 44 8.27 18.62 -5.55
N PRO A 45 8.61 17.95 -4.43
CA PRO A 45 7.77 17.92 -3.24
C PRO A 45 7.44 19.35 -2.74
N THR A 46 6.19 19.56 -2.32
CA THR A 46 5.75 20.87 -1.77
C THR A 46 6.34 21.16 -0.40
N SER A 47 6.86 20.15 0.29
CA SER A 47 7.59 20.28 1.54
C SER A 47 9.08 20.33 1.25
N GLU A 48 9.79 21.29 1.85
CA GLU A 48 11.24 21.38 1.72
C GLU A 48 11.93 20.15 2.31
N VAL A 49 12.93 19.64 1.58
CA VAL A 49 13.77 18.52 2.02
C VAL A 49 15.23 18.93 1.84
N ASP A 50 15.99 18.94 2.93
CA ASP A 50 17.44 19.08 2.87
C ASP A 50 18.06 17.75 2.40
N TRP A 51 18.19 17.61 1.08
CA TRP A 51 18.78 16.42 0.46
C TRP A 51 20.26 16.22 0.79
N ALA A 52 20.98 17.27 1.21
CA ALA A 52 22.38 17.14 1.63
C ALA A 52 22.50 16.46 3.00
N GLN A 53 21.52 16.67 3.88
CA GLN A 53 21.44 16.00 5.18
C GLN A 53 20.68 14.68 5.16
N MET A 54 19.79 14.48 4.18
CA MET A 54 19.01 13.26 4.06
C MET A 54 19.92 12.04 3.83
N LYS A 55 19.79 11.03 4.68
CA LYS A 55 20.50 9.75 4.59
C LYS A 55 19.48 8.63 4.57
N LYS A 56 19.83 7.53 3.90
CA LYS A 56 19.03 6.31 3.97
C LYS A 56 18.92 5.85 5.43
N PHE A 57 17.76 5.29 5.77
CA PHE A 57 17.46 4.76 7.09
C PHE A 57 17.48 3.23 7.04
N SER A 58 17.89 2.56 8.12
CA SER A 58 17.79 1.10 8.21
C SER A 58 16.47 0.70 8.87
N GLU A 59 15.61 -0.07 8.20
CA GLU A 59 14.29 -0.44 8.73
C GLU A 59 14.40 -1.14 10.10
N GLY A 60 15.44 -1.96 10.29
CA GLY A 60 15.71 -2.62 11.57
C GLY A 60 15.87 -1.64 12.74
N ASN A 61 16.24 -0.38 12.49
CA ASN A 61 16.35 0.66 13.51
C ASN A 61 15.03 1.41 13.79
N THR A 62 13.93 1.03 13.15
CA THR A 62 12.61 1.57 13.51
C THR A 62 12.16 1.05 14.88
N MET A 63 11.25 1.78 15.53
CA MET A 63 10.53 1.30 16.73
C MET A 63 9.82 -0.03 16.51
N ARG A 64 9.49 -0.36 15.25
CA ARG A 64 8.90 -1.63 14.85
C ARG A 64 9.94 -2.74 14.75
N GLY A 65 11.07 -2.47 14.10
CA GLY A 65 12.16 -3.43 13.87
C GLY A 65 12.89 -3.83 15.15
N LYS A 66 13.09 -2.87 16.06
CA LYS A 66 13.77 -3.05 17.35
C LYS A 66 12.84 -2.91 18.55
N GLY A 67 11.56 -3.25 18.38
CA GLY A 67 10.54 -3.05 19.41
C GLY A 67 10.91 -3.67 20.76
N THR A 68 11.53 -4.85 20.78
CA THR A 68 11.97 -5.52 22.02
C THR A 68 13.14 -4.82 22.70
N GLU A 69 14.00 -4.13 21.94
CA GLU A 69 15.10 -3.32 22.49
C GLU A 69 14.56 -1.97 23.00
N TYR A 70 13.81 -1.25 22.16
CA TYR A 70 13.27 0.06 22.52
C TYR A 70 12.26 -0.01 23.66
N GLN A 71 11.44 -1.06 23.77
CA GLN A 71 10.51 -1.18 24.89
C GLN A 71 11.26 -1.29 26.23
N LEU A 72 12.42 -1.96 26.25
CA LEU A 72 13.25 -2.10 27.44
C LEU A 72 13.92 -0.80 27.88
N THR A 73 13.99 0.22 27.01
CA THR A 73 14.44 1.56 27.44
C THR A 73 13.40 2.33 28.25
N TYR A 74 12.12 1.92 28.19
CA TYR A 74 11.02 2.60 28.89
C TYR A 74 10.39 1.76 29.99
N LEU A 75 10.37 0.43 29.86
CA LEU A 75 9.73 -0.50 30.80
C LEU A 75 10.61 -1.74 30.97
N SER A 76 10.79 -2.20 32.22
CA SER A 76 11.51 -3.44 32.49
C SER A 76 10.82 -4.66 31.87
N ALA A 77 11.55 -5.75 31.68
CA ALA A 77 10.99 -6.99 31.15
C ALA A 77 9.85 -7.53 32.05
N GLU A 78 9.99 -7.39 33.37
CA GLU A 78 8.99 -7.79 34.35
C GLU A 78 7.71 -6.95 34.19
N GLU A 79 7.83 -5.64 34.02
CA GLU A 79 6.68 -4.75 33.83
C GLU A 79 5.97 -5.03 32.48
N GLN A 80 6.74 -5.31 31.42
CA GLN A 80 6.16 -5.73 30.15
C GLN A 80 5.36 -7.03 30.30
N GLN A 81 5.91 -8.02 31.01
CA GLN A 81 5.24 -9.29 31.26
C GLN A 81 3.99 -9.11 32.13
N ARG A 82 4.05 -8.26 33.18
CA ARG A 82 2.91 -7.91 34.02
C ARG A 82 1.77 -7.30 33.18
N ARG A 83 2.06 -6.30 32.34
CA ARG A 83 1.07 -5.66 31.45
C ARG A 83 0.49 -6.63 30.44
N LYS A 84 1.30 -7.55 29.91
CA LYS A 84 0.83 -8.59 28.98
C LYS A 84 -0.15 -9.55 29.66
N ALA A 85 0.13 -9.96 30.89
CA ALA A 85 -0.78 -10.79 31.69
C ALA A 85 -2.08 -10.04 32.00
N GLU A 86 -1.97 -8.80 32.51
CA GLU A 86 -3.12 -7.93 32.81
C GLU A 86 -4.01 -7.71 31.58
N LYS A 87 -3.41 -7.45 30.41
CA LYS A 87 -4.14 -7.33 29.15
C LYS A 87 -4.90 -8.61 28.82
N SER A 88 -4.25 -9.76 28.94
CA SER A 88 -4.87 -11.06 28.63
C SER A 88 -6.07 -11.35 29.55
N GLU A 89 -5.92 -11.12 30.85
CA GLU A 89 -6.98 -11.29 31.84
C GLU A 89 -8.15 -10.32 31.57
N THR A 90 -7.83 -9.04 31.38
CA THR A 90 -8.81 -7.98 31.11
C THR A 90 -9.62 -8.26 29.83
N GLU A 91 -8.95 -8.60 28.73
CA GLU A 91 -9.62 -8.93 27.48
C GLU A 91 -10.48 -10.20 27.60
N THR A 92 -10.07 -11.17 28.43
CA THR A 92 -10.87 -12.38 28.70
C THR A 92 -12.14 -12.04 29.47
N ALA A 93 -12.04 -11.21 30.51
CA ALA A 93 -13.19 -10.72 31.26
C ALA A 93 -14.15 -9.92 30.36
N TRP A 94 -13.63 -8.99 29.54
CA TRP A 94 -14.45 -8.18 28.64
C TRP A 94 -15.19 -9.00 27.58
N LYS A 95 -14.61 -10.11 27.11
CA LYS A 95 -15.30 -11.07 26.24
C LYS A 95 -16.45 -11.76 26.95
N ALA A 96 -16.24 -12.21 28.20
CA ALA A 96 -17.27 -12.87 29.00
C ALA A 96 -18.44 -11.92 29.33
N GLU A 97 -18.11 -10.67 29.67
CA GLU A 97 -19.06 -9.58 29.91
C GLU A 97 -19.72 -9.05 28.62
N LYS A 98 -19.24 -9.46 27.44
CA LYS A 98 -19.69 -8.97 26.13
C LYS A 98 -19.61 -7.45 25.99
N LYS A 99 -18.52 -6.84 26.47
CA LYS A 99 -18.32 -5.39 26.30
C LYS A 99 -18.33 -5.02 24.81
N PRO A 100 -19.00 -3.92 24.41
CA PRO A 100 -19.00 -3.46 23.03
C PRO A 100 -17.57 -3.30 22.48
N GLY A 101 -17.29 -3.93 21.34
CA GLY A 101 -15.96 -3.93 20.70
C GLY A 101 -15.02 -5.05 21.15
N TYR A 102 -15.36 -5.78 22.23
CA TYR A 102 -14.58 -6.91 22.74
C TYR A 102 -15.34 -8.23 22.69
N THR A 103 -16.45 -8.29 21.96
CA THR A 103 -17.21 -9.53 21.84
C THR A 103 -16.46 -10.56 21.01
N VAL A 104 -16.83 -11.83 21.13
CA VAL A 104 -16.25 -12.91 20.30
C VAL A 104 -16.40 -12.60 18.80
N ARG A 105 -17.49 -11.97 18.38
CA ARG A 105 -17.71 -11.54 16.99
C ARG A 105 -16.69 -10.48 16.56
N ASP A 106 -16.39 -9.51 17.42
CA ASP A 106 -15.44 -8.43 17.12
C ASP A 106 -14.02 -8.99 16.92
N TYR A 107 -13.62 -9.93 17.79
CA TYR A 107 -12.35 -10.64 17.64
C TYR A 107 -12.33 -11.57 16.42
N ALA A 108 -13.43 -12.24 16.10
CA ALA A 108 -13.52 -13.06 14.89
C ALA A 108 -13.40 -12.20 13.62
N PHE A 109 -14.04 -11.04 13.58
CA PHE A 109 -13.89 -10.07 12.49
C PHE A 109 -12.43 -9.61 12.38
N ALA A 110 -11.85 -9.11 13.47
CA ALA A 110 -10.49 -8.59 13.49
C ALA A 110 -9.44 -9.66 13.13
N GLY A 111 -9.61 -10.88 13.64
CA GLY A 111 -8.70 -12.00 13.38
C GLY A 111 -8.70 -12.46 11.92
N ASN A 112 -9.77 -12.19 11.16
CA ASN A 112 -9.87 -12.53 9.74
C ASN A 112 -9.34 -11.42 8.81
N ALA A 113 -9.17 -10.19 9.29
CA ALA A 113 -8.65 -9.08 8.48
C ALA A 113 -7.20 -9.29 7.97
N SER A 114 -6.48 -10.26 8.54
CA SER A 114 -5.13 -10.65 8.09
C SER A 114 -5.08 -12.04 7.42
N LYS A 115 -6.23 -12.68 7.17
CA LYS A 115 -6.30 -14.02 6.56
C LYS A 115 -6.48 -13.87 5.05
N GLY A 116 -5.84 -14.74 4.27
CA GLY A 116 -5.89 -14.71 2.79
C GLY A 116 -4.72 -14.00 2.10
N LEU A 117 -3.63 -13.72 2.83
CA LEU A 117 -2.43 -13.08 2.30
C LEU A 117 -1.43 -14.13 1.82
N SER A 118 -0.97 -14.03 0.57
CA SER A 118 0.16 -14.80 0.04
C SER A 118 1.49 -14.16 0.44
N SER A 119 2.54 -14.95 0.71
CA SER A 119 3.86 -14.37 0.97
C SER A 119 4.31 -13.51 -0.21
N ASN A 120 4.66 -12.25 0.05
CA ASN A 120 5.40 -11.45 -0.92
C ASN A 120 6.88 -11.78 -0.75
N THR A 121 7.59 -12.02 -1.86
CA THR A 121 9.04 -12.22 -1.90
C THR A 121 9.65 -11.17 -2.80
N PHE A 122 10.93 -10.83 -2.63
CA PHE A 122 11.59 -9.83 -3.48
C PHE A 122 11.54 -10.22 -4.96
N MET A 123 11.76 -11.51 -5.26
CA MET A 123 11.70 -12.05 -6.61
C MET A 123 10.28 -12.27 -7.13
N GLY A 124 9.26 -12.15 -6.27
CA GLY A 124 7.87 -12.45 -6.59
C GLY A 124 7.62 -13.93 -6.92
N PRO A 125 6.36 -14.28 -7.23
CA PRO A 125 6.04 -15.60 -7.77
C PRO A 125 6.56 -15.73 -9.21
N GLY A 126 6.97 -16.94 -9.61
CA GLY A 126 7.34 -17.22 -11.00
C GLY A 126 6.16 -17.01 -11.93
N GLY A 127 6.31 -16.16 -12.94
CA GLY A 127 5.28 -15.86 -13.94
C GLY A 127 5.46 -16.60 -15.27
N THR A 128 4.37 -16.67 -16.04
CA THR A 128 4.44 -16.95 -17.48
C THR A 128 4.70 -15.64 -18.19
N SER A 129 5.77 -15.57 -18.96
CA SER A 129 6.10 -14.40 -19.76
C SER A 129 5.50 -14.54 -21.17
N PRO A 130 5.14 -13.44 -21.86
CA PRO A 130 4.64 -13.50 -23.24
C PRO A 130 5.56 -14.28 -24.19
N GLU A 131 6.87 -14.21 -23.96
CA GLU A 131 7.90 -14.85 -24.77
C GLU A 131 7.82 -16.38 -24.69
N LYS A 132 7.34 -16.96 -23.58
CA LYS A 132 7.06 -18.40 -23.49
C LYS A 132 5.96 -18.84 -24.46
N ASN A 133 5.09 -17.92 -24.85
CA ASN A 133 4.04 -18.14 -25.86
C ASN A 133 4.48 -17.69 -27.27
N GLY A 134 5.77 -17.33 -27.46
CA GLY A 134 6.29 -16.85 -28.74
C GLY A 134 5.83 -15.45 -29.15
N VAL A 135 5.25 -14.68 -28.22
CA VAL A 135 4.76 -13.31 -28.45
C VAL A 135 5.68 -12.32 -27.75
N PRO A 136 6.08 -11.20 -28.39
CA PRO A 136 6.89 -10.20 -27.73
C PRO A 136 6.14 -9.55 -26.56
N LYS A 137 6.89 -9.04 -25.58
CA LYS A 137 6.35 -8.17 -24.54
C LYS A 137 5.64 -6.95 -25.18
N TRP A 138 4.48 -6.59 -24.65
CA TRP A 138 3.82 -5.33 -24.98
C TRP A 138 4.57 -4.15 -24.35
N GLU A 139 4.83 -3.12 -25.15
CA GLU A 139 5.46 -1.87 -24.71
C GLU A 139 4.72 -0.67 -25.31
N GLY A 140 4.25 0.23 -24.44
CA GLY A 140 3.71 1.53 -24.84
C GLY A 140 4.62 2.69 -24.47
N THR A 141 4.14 3.91 -24.69
CA THR A 141 4.72 5.15 -24.13
C THR A 141 4.70 5.13 -22.60
N LYS A 142 5.41 6.08 -21.95
CA LYS A 142 5.39 6.17 -20.47
C LYS A 142 3.97 6.39 -19.95
N GLU A 143 3.20 7.19 -20.67
CA GLU A 143 1.83 7.56 -20.37
C GLU A 143 0.89 6.35 -20.50
N GLU A 144 1.01 5.59 -21.59
CA GLU A 144 0.22 4.36 -21.81
C GLU A 144 0.57 3.27 -20.79
N ASN A 145 1.86 3.06 -20.52
CA ASN A 145 2.30 2.10 -19.51
C ASN A 145 1.76 2.46 -18.11
N ALA A 146 1.83 3.75 -17.73
CA ALA A 146 1.31 4.21 -16.45
C ALA A 146 -0.22 4.07 -16.38
N ALA A 147 -0.93 4.33 -17.48
CA ALA A 147 -2.37 4.14 -17.56
C ALA A 147 -2.76 2.65 -17.47
N MET A 148 -2.05 1.75 -18.15
CA MET A 148 -2.24 0.30 -18.06
C MET A 148 -2.05 -0.21 -16.61
N VAL A 149 -0.94 0.16 -15.97
CA VAL A 149 -0.67 -0.20 -14.57
C VAL A 149 -1.75 0.34 -13.63
N ARG A 150 -2.17 1.60 -13.83
CA ARG A 150 -3.25 2.20 -13.06
C ARG A 150 -4.56 1.44 -13.25
N THR A 151 -4.95 1.12 -14.48
CA THR A 151 -6.15 0.33 -14.80
C THR A 151 -6.13 -1.01 -14.06
N PHE A 152 -5.01 -1.73 -14.13
CA PHE A 152 -4.85 -3.01 -13.42
C PHE A 152 -5.00 -2.85 -11.90
N LEU A 153 -4.36 -1.84 -11.30
CA LEU A 153 -4.43 -1.62 -9.86
C LEU A 153 -5.82 -1.14 -9.41
N ARG A 154 -6.50 -0.30 -10.21
CA ARG A 154 -7.89 0.11 -9.95
C ARG A 154 -8.85 -1.08 -9.99
N PHE A 155 -8.65 -2.00 -10.95
CA PHE A 155 -9.39 -3.26 -11.00
C PHE A 155 -9.22 -4.09 -9.72
N HIS A 156 -8.02 -4.07 -9.12
CA HIS A 156 -7.72 -4.72 -7.84
C HIS A 156 -8.14 -3.91 -6.59
N GLY A 157 -9.01 -2.91 -6.76
CA GLY A 157 -9.57 -2.14 -5.66
C GLY A 157 -8.68 -1.02 -5.12
N MET A 158 -7.54 -0.73 -5.78
CA MET A 158 -6.70 0.39 -5.38
C MET A 158 -7.43 1.71 -5.61
N MET A 159 -7.48 2.59 -4.61
CA MET A 159 -8.20 3.86 -4.75
C MET A 159 -7.39 4.88 -5.55
N SER A 160 -6.14 5.10 -5.16
CA SER A 160 -5.25 6.03 -5.86
C SER A 160 -3.94 5.35 -6.21
N VAL A 161 -3.40 5.70 -7.38
CA VAL A 161 -2.13 5.18 -7.90
C VAL A 161 -1.27 6.36 -8.33
N GLY A 162 -0.09 6.47 -7.73
CA GLY A 162 0.94 7.46 -8.03
C GLY A 162 2.23 6.79 -8.48
N PHE A 163 3.05 7.54 -9.21
CA PHE A 163 4.34 7.09 -9.72
C PHE A 163 5.39 8.11 -9.32
N THR A 164 6.48 7.64 -8.72
CA THR A 164 7.61 8.48 -8.30
C THR A 164 8.89 7.94 -8.93
N GLU A 165 9.65 8.80 -9.59
CA GLU A 165 10.97 8.43 -10.12
C GLU A 165 12.02 8.49 -8.99
N LEU A 166 12.92 7.50 -8.97
CA LEU A 166 14.05 7.41 -8.05
C LEU A 166 15.28 8.08 -8.65
N HIS A 167 15.85 9.00 -7.89
CA HIS A 167 17.10 9.70 -8.22
C HIS A 167 18.08 9.56 -7.06
N ASP A 168 19.34 9.25 -7.37
CA ASP A 168 20.37 8.93 -6.37
C ASP A 168 20.57 10.07 -5.34
N ASP A 169 20.57 11.32 -5.82
CA ASP A 169 20.80 12.49 -4.95
C ASP A 169 19.57 12.96 -4.18
N THR A 170 18.38 12.42 -4.45
CA THR A 170 17.12 12.85 -3.82
C THR A 170 16.26 11.66 -3.38
N THR A 171 15.27 11.26 -4.17
CA THR A 171 14.20 10.31 -3.82
C THR A 171 14.72 8.91 -3.46
N MET A 172 15.88 8.50 -3.99
CA MET A 172 16.53 7.24 -3.60
C MET A 172 16.95 7.22 -2.13
N LYS A 173 17.25 8.38 -1.54
CA LYS A 173 17.62 8.50 -0.12
C LYS A 173 16.46 8.20 0.84
N LEU A 174 15.23 8.18 0.33
CA LEU A 174 14.03 7.82 1.10
C LEU A 174 13.82 6.30 1.20
N MET A 175 14.52 5.52 0.37
CA MET A 175 14.48 4.06 0.44
C MET A 175 15.31 3.57 1.63
N TYR A 176 14.86 2.48 2.27
CA TYR A 176 15.64 1.87 3.35
C TYR A 176 17.01 1.39 2.82
N GLU A 177 18.03 1.47 3.68
CA GLU A 177 19.36 0.92 3.41
C GLU A 177 19.44 -0.56 3.75
N TYR A 178 18.76 -0.96 4.83
CA TYR A 178 18.65 -2.34 5.27
C TYR A 178 17.20 -2.67 5.59
N GLY A 179 16.82 -3.92 5.35
CA GLY A 179 15.53 -4.48 5.72
C GLY A 179 15.38 -4.75 7.23
N PRO A 180 14.34 -5.51 7.63
CA PRO A 180 14.09 -5.83 9.03
C PRO A 180 15.28 -6.50 9.71
N ASN A 181 15.46 -6.23 11.00
CA ASN A 181 16.58 -6.71 11.81
C ASN A 181 17.98 -6.39 11.23
N ASN A 182 18.06 -5.45 10.29
CA ASN A 182 19.27 -5.14 9.53
C ASN A 182 19.89 -6.37 8.84
N ARG A 183 19.07 -7.38 8.48
CA ARG A 183 19.54 -8.67 7.94
C ARG A 183 20.07 -8.55 6.51
N GLN A 184 19.32 -7.86 5.65
CA GLN A 184 19.65 -7.71 4.23
C GLN A 184 19.90 -6.24 3.92
N LYS A 185 21.00 -5.97 3.21
CA LYS A 185 21.27 -4.67 2.60
C LYS A 185 20.47 -4.52 1.29
N TYR A 186 19.96 -3.33 1.02
CA TYR A 186 19.30 -2.99 -0.25
C TYR A 186 20.25 -2.20 -1.13
N THR A 187 20.74 -2.84 -2.19
CA THR A 187 21.76 -2.28 -3.08
C THR A 187 21.17 -1.99 -4.45
N PHE A 188 21.37 -0.77 -4.94
CA PHE A 188 21.01 -0.38 -6.30
C PHE A 188 22.27 -0.43 -7.18
N ALA A 189 22.27 -1.29 -8.19
CA ALA A 189 23.46 -1.59 -9.00
C ALA A 189 23.14 -1.60 -10.50
N ASP A 190 24.16 -1.37 -11.32
CA ASP A 190 24.08 -1.42 -12.78
C ASP A 190 24.13 -2.86 -13.27
N VAL A 191 23.05 -3.59 -12.97
CA VAL A 191 22.83 -4.99 -13.35
C VAL A 191 21.52 -5.13 -14.12
N ASP A 192 21.40 -6.19 -14.91
CA ASP A 192 20.22 -6.39 -15.75
C ASP A 192 19.01 -6.99 -15.03
N GLN A 193 19.25 -7.80 -14.00
CA GLN A 193 18.22 -8.56 -13.31
C GLN A 193 18.36 -8.38 -11.79
N PRO A 194 17.24 -8.36 -11.05
CA PRO A 194 17.29 -8.37 -9.60
C PRO A 194 17.83 -9.71 -9.09
N SER A 195 18.44 -9.68 -7.90
CA SER A 195 18.87 -10.89 -7.20
C SER A 195 18.78 -10.73 -5.69
N GLU A 196 18.68 -11.85 -4.98
CA GLU A 196 18.59 -11.87 -3.52
C GLU A 196 19.49 -12.98 -2.95
N THR A 197 20.17 -12.66 -1.86
CA THR A 197 20.92 -13.57 -1.01
C THR A 197 20.41 -13.47 0.43
N SER A 198 20.95 -14.27 1.34
CA SER A 198 20.63 -14.17 2.76
C SER A 198 21.01 -12.83 3.41
N THR A 199 21.88 -12.04 2.78
CA THR A 199 22.43 -10.79 3.33
C THR A 199 22.24 -9.56 2.44
N GLU A 200 21.70 -9.71 1.23
CA GLU A 200 21.58 -8.60 0.28
C GLU A 200 20.44 -8.82 -0.73
N GLN A 201 19.74 -7.74 -1.07
CA GLN A 201 18.85 -7.65 -2.23
C GLN A 201 19.40 -6.60 -3.20
N ILE A 202 19.60 -7.01 -4.45
CA ILE A 202 20.14 -6.18 -5.52
C ILE A 202 19.00 -5.74 -6.44
N TYR A 203 18.81 -4.43 -6.53
CA TYR A 203 17.85 -3.75 -7.38
C TYR A 203 18.59 -3.21 -8.62
N PRO A 204 18.19 -3.58 -9.85
CA PRO A 204 18.71 -2.96 -11.06
C PRO A 204 18.49 -1.44 -11.04
N ARG A 205 19.52 -0.64 -11.35
CA ARG A 205 19.39 0.83 -11.39
C ARG A 205 18.33 1.30 -12.40
N LYS A 206 18.07 0.51 -13.44
CA LYS A 206 16.98 0.76 -14.41
C LYS A 206 15.57 0.65 -13.81
N CYS A 207 15.39 -0.03 -12.66
CA CYS A 207 14.13 -0.13 -11.92
C CYS A 207 13.91 1.11 -11.03
N LYS A 208 13.78 2.27 -11.65
CA LYS A 208 13.74 3.59 -10.98
C LYS A 208 12.35 4.16 -10.72
N TRP A 209 11.30 3.34 -10.76
CA TRP A 209 9.92 3.80 -10.54
C TRP A 209 9.34 3.14 -9.30
N VAL A 210 8.86 3.96 -8.36
CA VAL A 210 8.06 3.51 -7.22
C VAL A 210 6.59 3.76 -7.54
N ILE A 211 5.80 2.69 -7.51
CA ILE A 211 4.35 2.77 -7.66
C ILE A 211 3.75 2.86 -6.26
N THR A 212 3.15 4.00 -5.94
CA THR A 212 2.46 4.22 -4.67
C THR A 212 0.98 3.93 -4.85
N VAL A 213 0.42 3.07 -4.02
CA VAL A 213 -1.02 2.79 -3.99
C VAL A 213 -1.62 3.25 -2.66
N VAL A 214 -2.85 3.76 -2.72
CA VAL A 214 -3.63 4.14 -1.54
C VAL A 214 -4.92 3.35 -1.54
N ASN A 215 -5.24 2.75 -0.40
CA ASN A 215 -6.49 2.04 -0.15
C ASN A 215 -7.27 2.71 0.97
N GLN A 216 -8.61 2.71 0.84
CA GLN A 216 -9.47 3.20 1.90
C GLN A 216 -9.64 2.12 2.96
N GLU A 217 -9.39 2.50 4.21
CA GLU A 217 -9.85 1.71 5.34
C GLU A 217 -11.16 2.31 5.90
N SER A 218 -11.85 1.53 6.72
CA SER A 218 -13.13 1.96 7.31
C SER A 218 -12.92 3.06 8.35
N GLN A 219 -13.37 4.27 8.04
CA GLN A 219 -13.33 5.40 8.97
C GLN A 219 -14.09 5.11 10.28
N GLU A 220 -15.21 4.39 10.19
CA GLU A 220 -16.03 4.05 11.35
C GLU A 220 -15.34 3.06 12.29
N LEU A 221 -14.58 2.10 11.74
CA LEU A 221 -13.81 1.16 12.54
C LEU A 221 -12.57 1.82 13.16
N TRP A 222 -11.93 2.75 12.45
CA TRP A 222 -10.79 3.51 12.96
C TRP A 222 -11.11 4.33 14.22
N LYS A 223 -12.34 4.84 14.33
CA LYS A 223 -12.83 5.56 15.51
C LYS A 223 -13.06 4.66 16.73
N ARG A 224 -12.96 3.33 16.59
CA ARG A 224 -13.19 2.37 17.69
C ARG A 224 -11.93 2.03 18.48
N ASN A 225 -10.84 2.79 18.34
CA ASN A 225 -9.69 2.67 19.22
C ASN A 225 -10.14 2.79 20.70
N PRO A 226 -9.63 1.97 21.64
CA PRO A 226 -8.59 0.94 21.49
C PRO A 226 -9.13 -0.49 21.29
N THR A 227 -10.34 -0.65 20.75
CA THR A 227 -10.94 -1.98 20.55
C THR A 227 -10.28 -2.72 19.38
N PRO A 228 -10.35 -4.08 19.37
CA PRO A 228 -9.92 -4.91 18.25
C PRO A 228 -10.50 -4.54 16.88
N LEU A 229 -11.63 -3.81 16.84
CA LEU A 229 -12.25 -3.37 15.60
C LEU A 229 -11.41 -2.34 14.84
N GLN A 230 -10.45 -1.68 15.48
CA GLN A 230 -9.43 -0.86 14.82
C GLN A 230 -8.38 -1.75 14.12
N VAL A 231 -8.83 -2.69 13.31
CA VAL A 231 -7.99 -3.58 12.54
C VAL A 231 -7.75 -2.98 11.15
N GLN A 232 -6.50 -3.08 10.71
CA GLN A 232 -6.09 -2.67 9.36
C GLN A 232 -6.20 -3.84 8.41
N ILE A 233 -6.45 -3.54 7.13
CA ILE A 233 -6.21 -4.54 6.08
C ILE A 233 -4.71 -4.79 6.08
N ARG A 234 -4.30 -6.02 6.39
CA ARG A 234 -2.89 -6.36 6.30
C ARG A 234 -2.59 -6.73 4.86
N TYR A 235 -1.68 -6.01 4.22
CA TYR A 235 -1.03 -6.53 3.02
C TYR A 235 0.06 -7.49 3.48
N PRO A 236 0.29 -8.61 2.76
CA PRO A 236 1.44 -9.43 3.07
C PRO A 236 2.65 -8.52 2.90
N ARG A 237 3.44 -8.36 3.96
CA ARG A 237 4.75 -7.77 3.78
C ARG A 237 5.52 -8.71 2.86
N GLY A 238 6.53 -8.18 2.17
CA GLY A 238 7.63 -9.07 1.85
C GLY A 238 8.01 -9.79 3.14
N GLN A 239 7.72 -11.08 3.26
CA GLN A 239 8.19 -11.84 4.40
C GLN A 239 9.63 -12.19 4.04
N TRP A 240 10.53 -11.27 4.38
CA TRP A 240 11.98 -11.39 4.19
C TRP A 240 12.64 -12.04 5.40
#